data_AF-A0A1J4JEY7-F1
#
_entry.id   AF-A0A1J4JEY7-F1
#
_cell.length_a   1.000
_cell.length_b   1.000
_cell.length_c   1.000
_cell.angle_alpha   90.00
_cell.angle_beta   90.00
_cell.angle_gamma   90.00
#
_symmetry.space_group_name_H-M   'P 1'
#
loop_
_entity.id
_entity.type
_entity.pdbx_description
1 polymer ?
#
loop_
_entity_poly.entity_id
_entity_poly.type
_entity_poly.pdbx_seq_one_letter_code
_entity_poly.pdbx_strand_id
1 'polypeptide(L)'
;MNYTFLLLTASLHLQSPFFTHQKSFSHATLTFDHIKFGRSFSNFFYSQSSFSKTIFQSAHFSHFLASPVVVDSKTISNQLFYNQGFQFRGGREMTFLNSVFESCSSISMGGGIQLFGNTLDKSNLTISNCLFDSCSAGMQGGAVYALSSRYIISESCFTRCYAKDKQTCSLRGESQFTHLINMTTVYLNGHGTNDMTTFSTSSTVIVITNINSTRNNVENMAAGHYVATNLMCYLKYSTFSDNIGVNVLNIQLRNHESSIEYVNMINNTASIKFTSLIYCNAKTAFGHFVFVRNSNPLVFTEKEGRIFLIDCIFDLSMNDFLFEGQITHSRCDFEVDNPITHVFSKHPEKLCSNKFKKNIQTENEEEQSSKIWYFVAVAVCIIAIAVLFVENPFQNATEENVPFLSQKEARKFH
;
A
#
# COMPACT_ATOMS: atom_id res chain seq x y z
N MET A 1 -10.46 33.58 20.64
CA MET A 1 -11.13 32.27 20.50
C MET A 1 -10.37 31.49 19.43
N ASN A 2 -9.87 30.28 19.71
CA ASN A 2 -9.03 29.54 18.75
C ASN A 2 -9.94 28.91 17.69
N TYR A 3 -10.06 29.56 16.53
CA TYR A 3 -10.90 29.14 15.41
C TYR A 3 -10.62 27.71 14.97
N THR A 4 -9.41 27.21 15.17
CA THR A 4 -9.02 25.82 14.89
C THR A 4 -9.84 24.83 15.70
N PHE A 5 -10.00 25.06 17.01
CA PHE A 5 -10.77 24.15 17.88
C PHE A 5 -12.27 24.24 17.61
N LEU A 6 -12.78 25.43 17.27
CA LEU A 6 -14.19 25.63 16.89
C LEU A 6 -14.52 24.92 15.58
N LEU A 7 -13.66 25.03 14.57
CA LEU A 7 -13.81 24.32 13.29
C LEU A 7 -13.68 22.80 13.48
N LEU A 8 -12.81 22.35 14.38
CA LEU A 8 -12.68 20.93 14.73
C LEU A 8 -13.95 20.40 15.41
N THR A 9 -14.53 21.14 16.35
CA THR A 9 -15.80 20.73 16.99
C THR A 9 -17.01 20.85 16.05
N ALA A 10 -17.06 21.86 15.18
CA ALA A 10 -18.08 21.97 14.16
C ALA A 10 -17.99 20.83 13.12
N SER A 11 -16.78 20.38 12.79
CA SER A 11 -16.58 19.24 11.88
C SER A 11 -17.10 17.91 12.41
N LEU A 12 -17.14 17.74 13.74
CA LEU A 12 -17.76 16.57 14.37
C LEU A 12 -19.29 16.57 14.22
N HIS A 13 -19.90 17.72 13.98
CA HIS A 13 -21.36 17.88 13.82
C HIS A 13 -21.80 18.08 12.35
N LEU A 14 -20.91 18.55 11.47
CA LEU A 14 -21.15 18.73 10.04
C LEU A 14 -20.59 17.55 9.23
N GLN A 15 -21.05 16.34 9.53
CA GLN A 15 -20.66 15.11 8.82
C GLN A 15 -21.47 14.88 7.53
N SER A 16 -22.01 15.95 6.93
CA SER A 16 -22.70 15.81 5.66
C SER A 16 -21.67 15.82 4.54
N PRO A 17 -21.67 14.81 3.67
CA PRO A 17 -20.71 14.71 2.59
C PRO A 17 -21.10 15.67 1.47
N PHE A 18 -20.12 16.12 0.67
CA PHE A 18 -20.38 17.09 -0.41
C PHE A 18 -21.42 16.58 -1.41
N PHE A 19 -21.41 15.28 -1.68
CA PHE A 19 -22.40 14.59 -2.47
C PHE A 19 -22.99 13.43 -1.68
N THR A 20 -24.31 13.44 -1.49
CA THR A 20 -25.07 12.30 -0.98
C THR A 20 -25.86 11.66 -2.10
N HIS A 21 -25.70 10.35 -2.28
CA HIS A 21 -26.51 9.57 -3.20
C HIS A 21 -27.53 8.74 -2.40
N GLN A 22 -28.82 9.09 -2.55
CA GLN A 22 -29.90 8.44 -1.82
C GLN A 22 -30.36 7.12 -2.45
N LYS A 23 -30.99 6.26 -1.64
CA LYS A 23 -31.47 4.91 -2.04
C LYS A 23 -32.49 4.92 -3.20
N SER A 24 -33.21 6.03 -3.41
CA SER A 24 -34.24 6.16 -4.46
C SER A 24 -33.70 6.12 -5.89
N PHE A 25 -32.40 6.31 -6.10
CA PHE A 25 -31.79 6.36 -7.43
C PHE A 25 -31.16 5.01 -7.84
N SER A 26 -31.93 3.93 -7.79
CA SER A 26 -31.42 2.55 -8.02
C SER A 26 -30.87 2.28 -9.43
N HIS A 27 -31.09 3.18 -10.39
CA HIS A 27 -30.64 3.01 -11.79
C HIS A 27 -29.77 4.14 -12.32
N ALA A 28 -29.43 5.14 -11.49
CA ALA A 28 -28.59 6.25 -11.94
C ALA A 28 -27.12 5.81 -12.08
N THR A 29 -26.47 6.30 -13.14
CA THR A 29 -25.01 6.27 -13.26
C THR A 29 -24.50 7.67 -12.99
N LEU A 30 -23.68 7.82 -11.94
CA LEU A 30 -23.04 9.09 -11.59
C LEU A 30 -21.56 8.99 -11.96
N THR A 31 -21.05 9.90 -12.79
CA THR A 31 -19.65 9.89 -13.22
C THR A 31 -18.94 11.16 -12.78
N PHE A 32 -17.84 11.01 -12.04
CA PHE A 32 -16.93 12.10 -11.67
C PHE A 32 -15.65 11.95 -12.47
N ASP A 33 -15.40 12.80 -13.46
CA ASP A 33 -14.23 12.69 -14.34
C ASP A 33 -13.24 13.84 -14.11
N HIS A 34 -11.94 13.51 -14.03
CA HIS A 34 -10.82 14.45 -13.85
C HIS A 34 -10.92 15.41 -12.63
N ILE A 35 -11.49 14.96 -11.52
CA ILE A 35 -11.66 15.81 -10.31
C ILE A 35 -10.38 15.88 -9.46
N LYS A 36 -10.11 17.04 -8.85
CA LYS A 36 -9.10 17.21 -7.79
C LYS A 36 -9.75 17.86 -6.57
N PHE A 37 -9.62 17.26 -5.40
CA PHE A 37 -10.25 17.75 -4.17
C PHE A 37 -9.36 17.48 -2.96
N GLY A 38 -9.30 18.41 -2.00
CA GLY A 38 -8.57 18.11 -0.78
C GLY A 38 -8.76 19.08 0.37
N ARG A 39 -8.11 18.79 1.50
CA ARG A 39 -8.16 19.55 2.77
C ARG A 39 -9.58 19.63 3.33
N SER A 40 -10.22 18.48 3.49
CA SER A 40 -11.60 18.38 3.97
C SER A 40 -11.72 17.57 5.24
N PHE A 41 -12.63 17.97 6.13
CA PHE A 41 -12.95 17.20 7.33
C PHE A 41 -14.08 16.18 7.10
N SER A 42 -14.86 16.31 6.01
CA SER A 42 -16.01 15.46 5.65
C SER A 42 -15.74 14.68 4.37
N ASN A 43 -16.54 13.64 4.11
CA ASN A 43 -16.43 12.85 2.88
C ASN A 43 -16.82 13.72 1.66
N PHE A 44 -16.14 13.54 0.53
CA PHE A 44 -16.56 14.13 -0.73
C PHE A 44 -17.83 13.46 -1.25
N PHE A 45 -17.91 12.14 -1.17
CA PHE A 45 -19.05 11.38 -1.66
C PHE A 45 -19.48 10.32 -0.65
N TYR A 46 -20.79 10.18 -0.48
CA TYR A 46 -21.41 9.16 0.35
C TYR A 46 -22.63 8.57 -0.35
N SER A 47 -22.69 7.25 -0.44
CA SER A 47 -23.86 6.55 -0.96
C SER A 47 -24.33 5.47 0.00
N GLN A 48 -25.62 5.51 0.34
CA GLN A 48 -26.32 4.45 1.07
C GLN A 48 -27.03 3.46 0.12
N SER A 49 -26.91 3.66 -1.20
CA SER A 49 -27.58 2.83 -2.20
C SER A 49 -26.66 1.72 -2.67
N SER A 50 -27.14 0.48 -2.59
CA SER A 50 -26.46 -0.70 -3.13
C SER A 50 -26.60 -0.85 -4.66
N PHE A 51 -27.29 0.08 -5.34
CA PHE A 51 -27.77 -0.12 -6.71
C PHE A 51 -27.23 0.90 -7.74
N SER A 52 -26.81 2.09 -7.34
CA SER A 52 -26.30 3.12 -8.28
C SER A 52 -24.90 2.82 -8.80
N LYS A 53 -24.65 3.04 -10.10
CA LYS A 53 -23.30 2.92 -10.69
C LYS A 53 -22.56 4.25 -10.48
N THR A 54 -21.76 4.36 -9.43
CA THR A 54 -20.89 5.52 -9.26
C THR A 54 -19.54 5.22 -9.90
N ILE A 55 -19.18 5.98 -10.93
CA ILE A 55 -17.89 5.91 -11.60
C ILE A 55 -17.13 7.16 -11.20
N PHE A 56 -15.92 6.98 -10.71
CA PHE A 56 -14.98 8.08 -10.61
C PHE A 56 -13.87 7.77 -11.62
N GLN A 57 -13.39 8.77 -12.35
CA GLN A 57 -12.43 8.62 -13.43
C GLN A 57 -11.40 9.74 -13.29
N SER A 58 -10.11 9.38 -13.23
CA SER A 58 -9.01 10.35 -13.10
C SER A 58 -9.17 11.31 -11.90
N ALA A 59 -9.69 10.81 -10.77
CA ALA A 59 -9.96 11.63 -9.59
C ALA A 59 -8.75 11.64 -8.62
N HIS A 60 -8.53 12.78 -7.96
CA HIS A 60 -7.48 13.00 -6.98
C HIS A 60 -8.08 13.56 -5.69
N PHE A 61 -7.96 12.81 -4.58
CA PHE A 61 -8.37 13.25 -3.25
C PHE A 61 -7.15 13.39 -2.33
N SER A 62 -6.99 14.52 -1.64
CA SER A 62 -5.85 14.74 -0.74
C SER A 62 -6.24 15.40 0.59
N HIS A 63 -5.50 15.12 1.67
CA HIS A 63 -5.66 15.79 2.96
C HIS A 63 -7.09 15.73 3.57
N PHE A 64 -7.71 14.55 3.63
CA PHE A 64 -9.00 14.40 4.29
C PHE A 64 -8.86 13.91 5.75
N LEU A 65 -9.72 14.38 6.66
CA LEU A 65 -9.88 13.85 8.02
C LEU A 65 -10.97 12.76 8.12
N ALA A 66 -11.72 12.51 7.05
CA ALA A 66 -12.67 11.39 6.90
C ALA A 66 -12.59 10.81 5.46
N SER A 67 -12.94 9.54 5.22
CA SER A 67 -12.69 8.89 3.92
C SER A 67 -13.33 9.71 2.78
N PRO A 68 -12.61 10.10 1.72
CA PRO A 68 -13.17 10.98 0.69
C PRO A 68 -14.39 10.38 -0.01
N VAL A 69 -14.47 9.06 -0.12
CA VAL A 69 -15.58 8.35 -0.73
C VAL A 69 -16.02 7.23 0.20
N VAL A 70 -17.32 7.15 0.50
CA VAL A 70 -17.95 6.10 1.31
C VAL A 70 -19.13 5.53 0.53
N VAL A 71 -19.17 4.21 0.33
CA VAL A 71 -20.18 3.57 -0.53
C VAL A 71 -20.59 2.23 0.09
N ASP A 72 -21.90 1.95 0.15
CA ASP A 72 -22.45 0.68 0.67
C ASP A 72 -22.48 -0.48 -0.36
N SER A 73 -22.13 -0.25 -1.63
CA SER A 73 -21.59 -1.26 -2.55
C SER A 73 -21.07 -0.62 -3.85
N LYS A 74 -20.26 -1.39 -4.62
CA LYS A 74 -20.00 -1.31 -6.08
C LYS A 74 -18.63 -0.78 -6.53
N THR A 75 -18.23 -1.27 -7.72
CA THR A 75 -17.03 -1.05 -8.54
C THR A 75 -16.48 0.39 -8.53
N ILE A 76 -15.21 0.54 -8.14
CA ILE A 76 -14.40 1.75 -8.13
C ILE A 76 -13.30 1.61 -9.22
N SER A 77 -13.03 2.64 -10.01
CA SER A 77 -11.90 2.65 -10.96
C SER A 77 -11.20 4.01 -10.96
N ASN A 78 -9.95 4.07 -11.39
CA ASN A 78 -9.10 5.21 -11.70
C ASN A 78 -9.01 6.30 -10.61
N GLN A 79 -8.83 5.93 -9.35
CA GLN A 79 -8.80 6.85 -8.19
C GLN A 79 -7.41 7.03 -7.61
N LEU A 80 -7.02 8.21 -7.12
CA LEU A 80 -5.89 8.37 -6.18
C LEU A 80 -6.42 8.71 -4.78
N PHE A 81 -6.22 7.81 -3.82
CA PHE A 81 -6.60 7.96 -2.41
C PHE A 81 -5.38 8.38 -1.59
N TYR A 82 -5.51 9.42 -0.77
CA TYR A 82 -4.45 9.88 0.14
C TYR A 82 -4.95 10.07 1.57
N ASN A 83 -4.20 9.56 2.54
CA ASN A 83 -4.40 9.70 3.99
C ASN A 83 -5.57 8.99 4.70
N GLN A 84 -6.44 8.21 4.04
CA GLN A 84 -7.37 7.27 4.73
C GLN A 84 -7.68 6.01 3.94
N GLY A 85 -7.85 4.89 4.65
CA GLY A 85 -8.29 3.61 4.10
C GLY A 85 -9.78 3.53 3.82
N PHE A 86 -10.15 2.64 2.90
CA PHE A 86 -11.53 2.32 2.57
C PHE A 86 -12.04 1.25 3.55
N GLN A 87 -13.08 1.53 4.34
CA GLN A 87 -13.72 0.53 5.19
C GLN A 87 -15.06 0.09 4.60
N PHE A 88 -15.24 -1.22 4.41
CA PHE A 88 -16.47 -1.77 3.85
C PHE A 88 -17.01 -2.95 4.68
N ARG A 89 -18.33 -2.96 4.90
CA ARG A 89 -19.07 -4.04 5.59
C ARG A 89 -20.26 -4.48 4.75
N GLY A 90 -20.29 -5.75 4.32
CA GLY A 90 -21.54 -6.42 3.90
C GLY A 90 -21.89 -6.48 2.41
N GLY A 91 -21.03 -6.06 1.49
CA GLY A 91 -21.32 -6.15 0.05
C GLY A 91 -20.75 -7.37 -0.68
N ARG A 92 -21.32 -7.58 -1.86
CA ARG A 92 -21.13 -8.79 -2.67
C ARG A 92 -20.02 -8.71 -3.72
N GLU A 93 -19.66 -7.52 -4.18
CA GLU A 93 -18.63 -7.36 -5.21
C GLU A 93 -18.00 -5.97 -5.15
N MET A 94 -16.68 -5.93 -5.13
CA MET A 94 -15.83 -4.75 -5.09
C MET A 94 -14.76 -4.88 -6.16
N THR A 95 -14.54 -3.82 -6.91
CA THR A 95 -13.54 -3.75 -7.98
C THR A 95 -12.78 -2.45 -7.82
N PHE A 96 -11.46 -2.48 -8.00
CA PHE A 96 -10.56 -1.33 -8.04
C PHE A 96 -9.72 -1.47 -9.30
N LEU A 97 -9.86 -0.54 -10.26
CA LEU A 97 -9.11 -0.57 -11.52
C LEU A 97 -8.25 0.69 -11.64
N ASN A 98 -7.01 0.64 -12.12
CA ASN A 98 -6.15 1.80 -12.41
C ASN A 98 -6.03 2.87 -11.29
N SER A 99 -6.21 2.47 -10.03
CA SER A 99 -6.19 3.36 -8.87
C SER A 99 -4.83 3.45 -8.18
N VAL A 100 -4.60 4.46 -7.36
CA VAL A 100 -3.46 4.69 -6.48
C VAL A 100 -3.97 4.90 -5.07
N PHE A 101 -3.28 4.34 -4.10
CA PHE A 101 -3.50 4.55 -2.69
C PHE A 101 -2.15 4.98 -2.14
N GLU A 102 -2.01 6.23 -1.73
CA GLU A 102 -0.74 6.84 -1.34
C GLU A 102 -0.87 7.33 0.11
N SER A 103 -0.02 6.86 1.01
CA SER A 103 -0.04 7.26 2.42
C SER A 103 -1.40 7.01 3.12
N CYS A 104 -2.23 6.11 2.61
CA CYS A 104 -3.50 5.75 3.25
C CYS A 104 -3.23 5.00 4.56
N SER A 105 -3.85 5.42 5.67
CA SER A 105 -3.65 4.79 6.98
C SER A 105 -4.96 4.33 7.63
N SER A 106 -4.86 3.30 8.46
CA SER A 106 -5.95 2.77 9.28
C SER A 106 -5.42 2.39 10.66
N ILE A 107 -6.13 2.75 11.74
CA ILE A 107 -5.77 2.31 13.10
C ILE A 107 -5.95 0.79 13.29
N SER A 108 -6.70 0.13 12.42
CA SER A 108 -7.05 -1.29 12.53
C SER A 108 -6.39 -2.11 11.42
N MET A 109 -7.14 -2.47 10.37
CA MET A 109 -6.68 -3.29 9.26
C MET A 109 -6.94 -2.54 7.94
N GLY A 110 -6.20 -2.88 6.90
CA GLY A 110 -6.45 -2.36 5.54
C GLY A 110 -6.19 -0.86 5.42
N GLY A 111 -4.93 -0.44 5.36
CA GLY A 111 -4.59 0.99 5.29
C GLY A 111 -5.09 1.65 4.01
N GLY A 112 -5.10 0.94 2.88
CA GLY A 112 -5.74 1.36 1.63
C GLY A 112 -7.15 0.80 1.47
N ILE A 113 -7.32 -0.52 1.62
CA ILE A 113 -8.61 -1.23 1.48
C ILE A 113 -8.81 -2.17 2.66
N GLN A 114 -9.97 -2.06 3.32
CA GLN A 114 -10.46 -2.97 4.34
C GLN A 114 -11.83 -3.53 3.93
N LEU A 115 -11.88 -4.83 3.64
CA LEU A 115 -13.08 -5.54 3.21
C LEU A 115 -13.46 -6.64 4.22
N PHE A 116 -14.64 -6.49 4.83
CA PHE A 116 -15.32 -7.56 5.58
C PHE A 116 -16.47 -8.14 4.76
N GLY A 117 -16.13 -9.07 3.88
CA GLY A 117 -17.06 -9.88 3.12
C GLY A 117 -17.33 -11.24 3.77
N ASN A 118 -18.38 -11.92 3.29
CA ASN A 118 -18.61 -13.32 3.63
C ASN A 118 -17.60 -14.19 2.86
N THR A 119 -16.84 -15.04 3.56
CA THR A 119 -15.83 -15.91 2.96
C THR A 119 -16.42 -17.11 2.21
N LEU A 120 -17.70 -17.42 2.45
CA LEU A 120 -18.43 -18.56 1.88
C LEU A 120 -19.44 -18.16 0.80
N ASP A 121 -19.96 -16.93 0.85
CA ASP A 121 -21.00 -16.45 -0.06
C ASP A 121 -20.58 -15.17 -0.81
N LYS A 122 -21.09 -15.03 -2.05
CA LYS A 122 -20.77 -14.05 -3.10
C LYS A 122 -20.24 -12.72 -2.58
N SER A 123 -18.96 -12.67 -2.23
CA SER A 123 -18.19 -11.47 -1.88
C SER A 123 -16.90 -11.50 -2.68
N ASN A 124 -16.84 -10.71 -3.74
CA ASN A 124 -15.73 -10.70 -4.69
C ASN A 124 -14.91 -9.41 -4.53
N LEU A 125 -13.59 -9.52 -4.44
CA LEU A 125 -12.66 -8.41 -4.52
C LEU A 125 -11.85 -8.51 -5.81
N THR A 126 -11.84 -7.47 -6.62
CA THR A 126 -10.97 -7.36 -7.79
C THR A 126 -10.11 -6.11 -7.65
N ILE A 127 -8.79 -6.25 -7.75
CA ILE A 127 -7.83 -5.15 -7.78
C ILE A 127 -7.02 -5.32 -9.07
N SER A 128 -7.01 -4.31 -9.93
CA SER A 128 -6.35 -4.38 -11.22
C SER A 128 -5.65 -3.08 -11.55
N ASN A 129 -4.41 -3.16 -12.02
CA ASN A 129 -3.62 -1.99 -12.41
C ASN A 129 -3.49 -0.92 -11.29
N CYS A 130 -3.45 -1.35 -10.02
CA CYS A 130 -3.43 -0.44 -8.87
C CYS A 130 -2.02 -0.23 -8.30
N LEU A 131 -1.77 0.94 -7.72
CA LEU A 131 -0.58 1.23 -6.91
C LEU A 131 -1.00 1.45 -5.45
N PHE A 132 -0.33 0.79 -4.52
CA PHE A 132 -0.42 1.06 -3.09
C PHE A 132 0.98 1.47 -2.63
N ASP A 133 1.10 2.72 -2.19
CA ASP A 133 2.33 3.36 -1.80
C ASP A 133 2.19 3.86 -0.36
N SER A 134 3.11 3.47 0.51
CA SER A 134 3.21 4.01 1.87
C SER A 134 1.92 3.85 2.69
N CYS A 135 1.08 2.88 2.33
CA CYS A 135 -0.15 2.60 3.07
C CYS A 135 0.16 1.88 4.39
N SER A 136 -0.53 2.23 5.47
CA SER A 136 -0.27 1.66 6.79
C SER A 136 -1.51 1.21 7.54
N ALA A 137 -1.38 0.13 8.33
CA ALA A 137 -2.45 -0.33 9.22
C ALA A 137 -1.90 -0.69 10.61
N GLY A 138 -2.70 -0.45 11.66
CA GLY A 138 -2.30 -0.75 13.03
C GLY A 138 -2.15 -2.24 13.36
N MET A 139 -2.75 -3.13 12.56
CA MET A 139 -2.76 -4.59 12.78
C MET A 139 -2.37 -5.39 11.53
N GLN A 140 -3.22 -5.46 10.51
CA GLN A 140 -3.05 -6.36 9.35
C GLN A 140 -3.39 -5.67 8.03
N GLY A 141 -2.64 -6.01 6.97
CA GLY A 141 -2.87 -5.52 5.62
C GLY A 141 -2.62 -4.03 5.52
N GLY A 142 -1.36 -3.60 5.59
CA GLY A 142 -1.01 -2.17 5.51
C GLY A 142 -1.56 -1.49 4.26
N ALA A 143 -1.60 -2.21 3.13
CA ALA A 143 -2.36 -1.81 1.96
C ALA A 143 -3.77 -2.40 1.97
N VAL A 144 -3.88 -3.74 2.02
CA VAL A 144 -5.16 -4.44 1.80
C VAL A 144 -5.40 -5.48 2.88
N TYR A 145 -6.54 -5.36 3.55
CA TYR A 145 -7.12 -6.43 4.34
C TYR A 145 -8.44 -6.85 3.71
N ALA A 146 -8.60 -8.14 3.41
CA ALA A 146 -9.82 -8.64 2.79
C ALA A 146 -10.22 -10.03 3.30
N LEU A 147 -11.45 -10.11 3.79
CA LEU A 147 -12.22 -11.34 3.91
C LEU A 147 -13.21 -11.38 2.75
N SER A 148 -13.08 -12.33 1.83
CA SER A 148 -13.85 -12.36 0.59
C SER A 148 -14.02 -13.80 0.10
N SER A 149 -15.18 -14.16 -0.45
CA SER A 149 -15.35 -15.47 -1.10
C SER A 149 -14.42 -15.64 -2.29
N ARG A 150 -14.12 -14.57 -3.03
CA ARG A 150 -13.14 -14.58 -4.13
C ARG A 150 -12.30 -13.31 -4.12
N TYR A 151 -11.01 -13.41 -4.34
CA TYR A 151 -10.16 -12.24 -4.61
C TYR A 151 -9.31 -12.45 -5.87
N ILE A 152 -9.20 -11.38 -6.66
CA ILE A 152 -8.40 -11.30 -7.88
C ILE A 152 -7.55 -10.04 -7.76
N ILE A 153 -6.23 -10.21 -7.77
CA ILE A 153 -5.27 -9.11 -7.85
C ILE A 153 -4.48 -9.28 -9.13
N SER A 154 -4.45 -8.23 -9.95
CA SER A 154 -3.78 -8.25 -11.24
C SER A 154 -3.05 -6.95 -11.48
N GLU A 155 -1.92 -7.02 -12.17
CA GLU A 155 -1.22 -5.84 -12.71
C GLU A 155 -0.90 -4.77 -11.66
N SER A 156 -0.75 -5.12 -10.38
CA SER A 156 -0.72 -4.16 -9.27
C SER A 156 0.65 -4.05 -8.61
N CYS A 157 0.91 -2.95 -7.91
CA CYS A 157 2.16 -2.66 -7.22
C CYS A 157 1.88 -2.28 -5.75
N PHE A 158 2.62 -2.89 -4.83
CA PHE A 158 2.57 -2.61 -3.39
C PHE A 158 3.97 -2.22 -2.92
N THR A 159 4.13 -1.00 -2.43
CA THR A 159 5.43 -0.48 -2.01
C THR A 159 5.38 0.36 -0.75
N ARG A 160 6.39 0.24 0.11
CA ARG A 160 6.50 0.93 1.41
C ARG A 160 5.27 0.77 2.31
N CYS A 161 4.46 -0.26 2.09
CA CYS A 161 3.30 -0.52 2.90
C CYS A 161 3.70 -1.24 4.20
N TYR A 162 2.96 -0.96 5.28
CA TYR A 162 3.33 -1.41 6.61
C TYR A 162 2.12 -1.77 7.49
N ALA A 163 2.24 -2.86 8.23
CA ALA A 163 1.34 -3.21 9.33
C ALA A 163 2.06 -4.21 10.24
N LYS A 164 1.70 -4.21 11.53
CA LYS A 164 2.41 -4.98 12.57
C LYS A 164 2.51 -6.49 12.30
N ASP A 165 1.52 -7.07 11.64
CA ASP A 165 1.50 -8.52 11.36
C ASP A 165 1.72 -8.78 9.86
N LYS A 166 0.82 -8.30 9.01
CA LYS A 166 0.82 -8.54 7.57
C LYS A 166 1.03 -7.24 6.80
N GLN A 167 2.26 -6.93 6.43
CA GLN A 167 2.68 -5.58 6.05
C GLN A 167 1.91 -5.00 4.86
N THR A 168 1.75 -5.77 3.78
CA THR A 168 1.10 -5.28 2.55
C THR A 168 -0.33 -5.78 2.47
N CYS A 169 -0.50 -7.09 2.31
CA CYS A 169 -1.79 -7.71 2.05
C CYS A 169 -2.08 -8.84 3.03
N SER A 170 -3.31 -8.88 3.52
CA SER A 170 -3.90 -9.98 4.28
C SER A 170 -5.19 -10.42 3.60
N LEU A 171 -5.10 -11.43 2.75
CA LEU A 171 -6.22 -11.92 1.93
C LEU A 171 -6.67 -13.28 2.44
N ARG A 172 -7.95 -13.41 2.79
CA ARG A 172 -8.55 -14.69 3.20
C ARG A 172 -9.87 -14.93 2.47
N GLY A 173 -9.99 -16.12 1.90
CA GLY A 173 -11.23 -16.66 1.38
C GLY A 173 -11.40 -18.12 1.81
N GLU A 174 -12.64 -18.59 1.87
CA GLU A 174 -12.96 -19.97 2.30
C GLU A 174 -13.90 -20.66 1.31
N SER A 175 -14.27 -19.98 0.23
CA SER A 175 -15.08 -20.56 -0.82
C SER A 175 -14.26 -21.54 -1.67
N GLN A 176 -14.94 -22.23 -2.59
CA GLN A 176 -14.31 -23.09 -3.58
C GLN A 176 -13.85 -22.33 -4.83
N PHE A 177 -14.07 -21.02 -4.89
CA PHE A 177 -13.64 -20.23 -6.04
C PHE A 177 -12.11 -20.18 -6.13
N THR A 178 -11.61 -20.11 -7.37
CA THR A 178 -10.19 -19.84 -7.61
C THR A 178 -9.88 -18.38 -7.32
N HIS A 179 -8.88 -18.18 -6.47
CA HIS A 179 -8.27 -16.89 -6.17
C HIS A 179 -7.07 -16.68 -7.07
N LEU A 180 -6.87 -15.44 -7.54
CA LEU A 180 -5.84 -15.13 -8.52
C LEU A 180 -4.99 -13.95 -8.06
N ILE A 181 -3.68 -14.09 -8.13
CA ILE A 181 -2.71 -13.02 -8.03
C ILE A 181 -1.82 -13.12 -9.26
N ASN A 182 -1.93 -12.17 -10.18
CA ASN A 182 -1.18 -12.19 -11.42
C ASN A 182 -0.44 -10.87 -11.63
N MET A 183 0.76 -10.90 -12.20
CA MET A 183 1.51 -9.69 -12.58
C MET A 183 1.51 -8.67 -11.44
N THR A 184 2.05 -9.06 -10.28
CA THR A 184 1.97 -8.22 -9.07
C THR A 184 3.36 -7.98 -8.53
N THR A 185 3.68 -6.73 -8.23
CA THR A 185 4.96 -6.36 -7.63
C THR A 185 4.78 -5.99 -6.16
N VAL A 186 5.65 -6.52 -5.31
CA VAL A 186 5.70 -6.29 -3.86
C VAL A 186 7.12 -5.83 -3.54
N TYR A 187 7.31 -4.53 -3.33
CA TYR A 187 8.63 -3.90 -3.34
C TYR A 187 8.87 -2.96 -2.15
N LEU A 188 10.00 -3.10 -1.45
CA LEU A 188 10.37 -2.23 -0.31
C LEU A 188 9.29 -2.14 0.78
N ASN A 189 8.69 -3.26 1.15
CA ASN A 189 7.81 -3.33 2.30
C ASN A 189 8.59 -3.97 3.43
N GLY A 190 8.56 -3.43 4.64
CA GLY A 190 9.48 -4.03 5.60
C GLY A 190 9.87 -3.35 6.90
N HIS A 191 9.49 -2.09 7.08
CA HIS A 191 10.36 -1.20 7.84
C HIS A 191 10.01 -1.04 9.33
N GLY A 192 9.12 -1.87 9.91
CA GLY A 192 8.80 -1.78 11.34
C GLY A 192 9.20 -3.00 12.16
N THR A 193 9.07 -2.85 13.47
CA THR A 193 9.47 -3.85 14.46
C THR A 193 8.32 -4.81 14.74
N ASN A 194 8.63 -6.10 14.83
CA ASN A 194 7.72 -7.24 14.99
C ASN A 194 6.94 -7.68 13.74
N ASP A 195 7.32 -7.22 12.56
CA ASP A 195 6.62 -7.59 11.33
C ASP A 195 6.71 -9.09 11.04
N MET A 196 5.55 -9.72 10.78
CA MET A 196 5.50 -11.15 10.51
C MET A 196 5.69 -11.46 9.04
N THR A 197 4.79 -10.98 8.19
CA THR A 197 4.75 -11.38 6.78
C THR A 197 4.55 -10.18 5.87
N THR A 198 5.22 -10.15 4.73
CA THR A 198 5.00 -9.08 3.75
C THR A 198 3.67 -9.24 3.04
N PHE A 199 3.44 -10.36 2.36
CA PHE A 199 2.20 -10.64 1.62
C PHE A 199 1.60 -11.98 2.05
N SER A 200 0.37 -11.98 2.54
CA SER A 200 -0.30 -13.18 3.08
C SER A 200 -1.58 -13.51 2.31
N THR A 201 -1.68 -14.75 1.85
CA THR A 201 -2.85 -15.29 1.17
C THR A 201 -3.31 -16.60 1.80
N SER A 202 -4.62 -16.72 2.00
CA SER A 202 -5.23 -17.98 2.42
C SER A 202 -6.53 -18.24 1.66
N SER A 203 -6.65 -19.44 1.07
CA SER A 203 -7.89 -19.93 0.44
C SER A 203 -7.82 -21.42 0.06
N THR A 204 -8.95 -21.99 -0.33
CA THR A 204 -9.06 -23.34 -0.89
C THR A 204 -8.24 -23.50 -2.17
N VAL A 205 -8.35 -22.60 -3.15
CA VAL A 205 -7.55 -22.68 -4.40
C VAL A 205 -6.93 -21.33 -4.72
N ILE A 206 -5.60 -21.27 -4.80
CA ILE A 206 -4.85 -20.05 -5.08
C ILE A 206 -3.97 -20.25 -6.32
N VAL A 207 -4.04 -19.29 -7.24
CA VAL A 207 -3.16 -19.18 -8.40
C VAL A 207 -2.35 -17.88 -8.26
N ILE A 208 -1.03 -18.00 -8.21
CA ILE A 208 -0.06 -16.91 -8.11
C ILE A 208 0.86 -17.02 -9.33
N THR A 209 0.81 -16.03 -10.21
CA THR A 209 1.61 -16.02 -11.44
C THR A 209 2.27 -14.67 -11.65
N ASN A 210 3.49 -14.64 -12.19
CA ASN A 210 4.17 -13.39 -12.52
C ASN A 210 4.29 -12.43 -11.32
N ILE A 211 4.56 -12.95 -10.12
CA ILE A 211 4.80 -12.10 -8.94
C ILE A 211 6.29 -11.72 -8.89
N ASN A 212 6.56 -10.46 -8.57
CA ASN A 212 7.88 -9.96 -8.27
C ASN A 212 7.91 -9.42 -6.84
N SER A 213 8.57 -10.14 -5.93
CA SER A 213 8.77 -9.73 -4.55
C SER A 213 10.22 -9.33 -4.34
N THR A 214 10.48 -8.03 -4.14
CA THR A 214 11.85 -7.53 -4.11
C THR A 214 12.13 -6.58 -2.95
N ARG A 215 13.27 -6.76 -2.28
CA ARG A 215 13.74 -5.89 -1.18
C ARG A 215 12.74 -5.72 -0.04
N ASN A 216 12.00 -6.77 0.28
CA ASN A 216 11.15 -6.76 1.47
C ASN A 216 11.92 -7.24 2.69
N ASN A 217 11.59 -6.73 3.87
CA ASN A 217 12.28 -7.05 5.11
C ASN A 217 11.28 -7.37 6.23
N VAL A 218 11.25 -8.58 6.77
CA VAL A 218 10.39 -8.92 7.92
C VAL A 218 11.19 -9.64 8.99
N GLU A 219 10.79 -9.51 10.24
CA GLU A 219 11.55 -10.10 11.34
C GLU A 219 11.12 -11.54 11.66
N ASN A 220 9.83 -11.88 11.52
CA ASN A 220 9.26 -13.07 12.17
C ASN A 220 8.76 -14.20 11.23
N MET A 221 8.37 -13.94 9.98
CA MET A 221 7.94 -14.99 9.04
C MET A 221 8.42 -14.73 7.60
N ALA A 222 7.50 -14.57 6.63
CA ALA A 222 7.79 -14.60 5.20
C ALA A 222 7.95 -13.20 4.59
N ALA A 223 9.17 -12.85 4.19
CA ALA A 223 9.50 -11.58 3.54
C ALA A 223 8.95 -11.48 2.12
N GLY A 224 8.73 -12.62 1.46
CA GLY A 224 8.14 -12.65 0.13
C GLY A 224 6.63 -12.88 0.19
N HIS A 225 6.25 -14.14 0.34
CA HIS A 225 4.85 -14.55 0.32
C HIS A 225 4.59 -15.70 1.30
N TYR A 226 3.57 -15.53 2.13
CA TYR A 226 2.96 -16.59 2.91
C TYR A 226 1.70 -17.09 2.21
N VAL A 227 1.64 -18.38 1.89
CA VAL A 227 0.54 -19.02 1.19
C VAL A 227 0.01 -20.17 2.03
N ALA A 228 -1.27 -20.11 2.40
CA ALA A 228 -1.94 -21.17 3.15
C ALA A 228 -3.17 -21.68 2.39
N THR A 229 -3.14 -22.93 1.93
CA THR A 229 -4.26 -23.53 1.20
C THR A 229 -4.63 -24.92 1.68
N ASN A 230 -5.94 -25.20 1.60
CA ASN A 230 -6.52 -26.50 1.94
C ASN A 230 -6.67 -27.43 0.72
N LEU A 231 -6.66 -26.88 -0.50
CA LEU A 231 -6.71 -27.66 -1.74
C LEU A 231 -5.47 -27.30 -2.55
N MET A 232 -5.55 -26.51 -3.62
CA MET A 232 -4.43 -26.36 -4.56
C MET A 232 -3.76 -24.98 -4.49
N CYS A 233 -2.43 -24.97 -4.63
CA CYS A 233 -1.65 -23.79 -4.93
C CYS A 233 -0.93 -23.96 -6.28
N TYR A 234 -1.06 -22.95 -7.15
CA TYR A 234 -0.25 -22.81 -8.35
C TYR A 234 0.62 -21.57 -8.19
N LEU A 235 1.94 -21.73 -8.08
CA LEU A 235 2.88 -20.61 -8.02
C LEU A 235 3.83 -20.71 -9.21
N LYS A 236 3.72 -19.80 -10.18
CA LYS A 236 4.52 -19.85 -11.42
C LYS A 236 5.12 -18.52 -11.85
N TYR A 237 6.20 -18.59 -12.61
CA TYR A 237 6.81 -17.45 -13.29
C TYR A 237 7.15 -16.29 -12.34
N SER A 238 7.70 -16.62 -11.18
CA SER A 238 7.78 -15.71 -10.05
C SER A 238 9.23 -15.39 -9.69
N THR A 239 9.51 -14.16 -9.26
CA THR A 239 10.84 -13.75 -8.81
C THR A 239 10.79 -13.22 -7.40
N PHE A 240 11.64 -13.75 -6.54
CA PHE A 240 11.88 -13.27 -5.19
C PHE A 240 13.34 -12.82 -5.11
N SER A 241 13.59 -11.52 -4.95
CA SER A 241 14.95 -11.00 -4.91
C SER A 241 15.24 -10.04 -3.76
N ASP A 242 16.46 -10.09 -3.20
CA ASP A 242 16.90 -9.18 -2.14
C ASP A 242 15.98 -9.17 -0.89
N ASN A 243 15.19 -10.21 -0.63
CA ASN A 243 14.29 -10.25 0.53
C ASN A 243 15.02 -10.75 1.77
N ILE A 244 14.67 -10.20 2.94
CA ILE A 244 15.24 -10.57 4.23
C ILE A 244 14.11 -10.93 5.19
N GLY A 245 14.13 -12.13 5.76
CA GLY A 245 13.22 -12.51 6.83
C GLY A 245 13.40 -13.96 7.26
N VAL A 246 12.59 -14.48 8.17
CA VAL A 246 12.74 -15.87 8.65
C VAL A 246 12.65 -16.86 7.48
N ASN A 247 11.69 -16.61 6.60
CA ASN A 247 11.60 -17.23 5.30
C ASN A 247 11.38 -16.14 4.24
N VAL A 248 11.59 -16.48 2.98
CA VAL A 248 11.13 -15.68 1.84
C VAL A 248 9.77 -16.21 1.38
N LEU A 249 9.65 -17.52 1.26
CA LEU A 249 8.44 -18.23 0.90
C LEU A 249 8.03 -19.14 2.04
N ASN A 250 6.79 -19.01 2.50
CA ASN A 250 6.20 -19.93 3.47
C ASN A 250 4.93 -20.51 2.86
N ILE A 251 4.95 -21.82 2.62
CA ILE A 251 3.92 -22.53 1.85
C ILE A 251 3.32 -23.63 2.74
N GLN A 252 2.06 -23.49 3.09
CA GLN A 252 1.32 -24.46 3.89
C GLN A 252 0.21 -25.06 3.04
N LEU A 253 0.37 -26.31 2.63
CA LEU A 253 -0.59 -27.02 1.77
C LEU A 253 -1.08 -28.27 2.49
N ARG A 254 -2.39 -28.54 2.40
CA ARG A 254 -2.95 -29.80 2.94
C ARG A 254 -3.02 -30.94 1.92
N ASN A 255 -2.75 -30.69 0.63
CA ASN A 255 -2.88 -31.68 -0.43
C ASN A 255 -1.57 -31.92 -1.20
N HIS A 256 -1.63 -32.79 -2.22
CA HIS A 256 -0.48 -33.21 -3.04
C HIS A 256 -0.55 -32.73 -4.50
N GLU A 257 -1.54 -31.90 -4.86
CA GLU A 257 -1.83 -31.52 -6.26
C GLU A 257 -1.34 -30.11 -6.63
N SER A 258 -0.57 -29.48 -5.74
CA SER A 258 -0.04 -28.15 -5.99
C SER A 258 1.13 -28.18 -6.98
N SER A 259 1.26 -27.13 -7.78
CA SER A 259 2.31 -26.99 -8.80
C SER A 259 3.05 -25.69 -8.58
N ILE A 260 4.32 -25.80 -8.20
CA ILE A 260 5.18 -24.67 -7.88
C ILE A 260 6.40 -24.76 -8.78
N GLU A 261 6.49 -23.88 -9.78
CA GLU A 261 7.51 -24.00 -10.82
C GLU A 261 7.92 -22.69 -11.48
N TYR A 262 9.09 -22.65 -12.12
CA TYR A 262 9.64 -21.46 -12.78
C TYR A 262 9.74 -20.28 -11.80
N VAL A 263 10.57 -20.45 -10.77
CA VAL A 263 10.77 -19.45 -9.72
C VAL A 263 12.24 -19.05 -9.62
N ASN A 264 12.51 -17.76 -9.65
CA ASN A 264 13.83 -17.20 -9.39
C ASN A 264 13.92 -16.80 -7.91
N MET A 265 14.92 -17.29 -7.20
CA MET A 265 15.30 -16.91 -5.84
C MET A 265 16.69 -16.26 -5.90
N ILE A 266 16.77 -14.94 -5.78
CA ILE A 266 18.00 -14.18 -6.05
C ILE A 266 18.40 -13.34 -4.83
N ASN A 267 19.58 -13.55 -4.28
CA ASN A 267 20.17 -12.72 -3.22
C ASN A 267 19.26 -12.53 -1.99
N ASN A 268 18.50 -13.57 -1.61
CA ASN A 268 17.67 -13.51 -0.42
C ASN A 268 18.42 -14.04 0.81
N THR A 269 17.99 -13.58 1.99
CA THR A 269 18.60 -13.94 3.27
C THR A 269 17.55 -14.41 4.27
N ALA A 270 17.72 -15.63 4.78
CA ALA A 270 16.99 -16.06 5.98
C ALA A 270 17.62 -15.38 7.22
N SER A 271 16.85 -14.60 7.97
CA SER A 271 17.34 -13.73 9.05
C SER A 271 17.77 -14.50 10.30
N ILE A 272 17.14 -15.64 10.57
CA ILE A 272 17.44 -16.49 11.73
C ILE A 272 18.34 -17.63 11.26
N LYS A 273 19.50 -17.77 11.92
CA LYS A 273 20.39 -18.92 11.75
C LYS A 273 19.56 -20.19 12.01
N PHE A 274 19.62 -21.18 11.11
CA PHE A 274 18.81 -22.42 11.13
C PHE A 274 17.36 -22.29 10.61
N THR A 275 17.02 -21.20 9.94
CA THR A 275 15.75 -21.10 9.18
C THR A 275 16.05 -21.06 7.68
N SER A 276 15.10 -21.54 6.87
CA SER A 276 15.29 -21.66 5.44
C SER A 276 14.65 -20.53 4.63
N LEU A 277 15.11 -20.31 3.41
CA LEU A 277 14.47 -19.37 2.49
C LEU A 277 13.06 -19.81 2.10
N ILE A 278 12.87 -21.11 1.90
CA ILE A 278 11.57 -21.71 1.59
C ILE A 278 11.21 -22.67 2.71
N TYR A 279 10.16 -22.34 3.45
CA TYR A 279 9.48 -23.28 4.32
C TYR A 279 8.28 -23.85 3.58
N CYS A 280 8.18 -25.17 3.50
CA CYS A 280 7.01 -25.82 2.94
C CYS A 280 6.59 -27.03 3.77
N ASN A 281 5.35 -27.01 4.25
CA ASN A 281 4.76 -28.11 5.02
C ASN A 281 3.72 -28.84 4.17
N ALA A 282 4.19 -29.63 3.20
CA ALA A 282 3.37 -30.40 2.28
C ALA A 282 4.19 -31.45 1.53
N LYS A 283 3.53 -32.42 0.88
CA LYS A 283 4.19 -33.22 -0.17
C LYS A 283 3.92 -32.57 -1.53
N THR A 284 4.96 -32.04 -2.16
CA THR A 284 4.84 -31.28 -3.41
C THR A 284 6.13 -31.35 -4.22
N ALA A 285 6.05 -31.03 -5.50
CA ALA A 285 7.22 -30.85 -6.35
C ALA A 285 7.49 -29.37 -6.61
N PHE A 286 8.77 -29.00 -6.61
CA PHE A 286 9.28 -27.68 -6.99
C PHE A 286 10.07 -27.84 -8.29
N GLY A 287 9.52 -27.33 -9.40
CA GLY A 287 10.11 -27.47 -10.73
C GLY A 287 10.82 -26.21 -11.21
N HIS A 288 11.95 -26.32 -11.90
CA HIS A 288 12.57 -25.18 -12.58
C HIS A 288 12.86 -23.99 -11.65
N PHE A 289 13.40 -24.22 -10.45
CA PHE A 289 13.87 -23.12 -9.61
C PHE A 289 15.27 -22.70 -10.01
N VAL A 290 15.57 -21.40 -9.90
CA VAL A 290 16.94 -20.88 -10.02
C VAL A 290 17.29 -20.16 -8.74
N PHE A 291 18.30 -20.66 -8.02
CA PHE A 291 18.83 -20.06 -6.81
C PHE A 291 20.16 -19.38 -7.11
N VAL A 292 20.24 -18.08 -6.82
CA VAL A 292 21.42 -17.24 -7.08
C VAL A 292 21.76 -16.45 -5.82
N ARG A 293 22.96 -16.64 -5.26
CA ARG A 293 23.55 -15.87 -4.15
C ARG A 293 22.67 -15.78 -2.91
N ASN A 294 21.89 -16.81 -2.63
CA ASN A 294 21.09 -16.79 -1.41
C ASN A 294 21.91 -17.31 -0.22
N SER A 295 21.54 -16.91 0.99
CA SER A 295 22.23 -17.32 2.23
C SER A 295 21.31 -18.16 3.13
N ASN A 296 21.90 -19.12 3.88
CA ASN A 296 21.24 -20.05 4.81
C ASN A 296 20.42 -21.16 4.08
N PRO A 297 19.96 -22.25 4.77
CA PRO A 297 19.35 -23.37 4.05
C PRO A 297 18.28 -22.89 3.06
N LEU A 298 18.30 -23.43 1.84
CA LEU A 298 17.42 -22.96 0.79
C LEU A 298 16.00 -23.44 1.02
N VAL A 299 15.85 -24.70 1.43
CA VAL A 299 14.54 -25.34 1.56
C VAL A 299 14.48 -26.16 2.85
N PHE A 300 13.39 -25.97 3.59
CA PHE A 300 13.06 -26.73 4.80
C PHE A 300 11.66 -27.32 4.66
N THR A 301 11.51 -28.55 5.14
CA THR A 301 10.22 -29.20 5.35
C THR A 301 10.16 -29.89 6.71
N GLU A 302 9.00 -29.85 7.35
CA GLU A 302 8.74 -30.66 8.55
C GLU A 302 8.66 -32.15 8.23
N LYS A 303 8.62 -32.99 9.27
CA LYS A 303 8.66 -34.47 9.18
C LYS A 303 7.63 -35.08 8.22
N GLU A 304 6.47 -34.45 8.07
CA GLU A 304 5.38 -34.94 7.21
C GLU A 304 5.46 -34.42 5.77
N GLY A 305 6.13 -33.30 5.57
CA GLY A 305 6.31 -32.73 4.24
C GLY A 305 7.44 -33.42 3.48
N ARG A 306 7.26 -33.52 2.16
CA ARG A 306 8.22 -34.14 1.25
C ARG A 306 8.32 -33.30 -0.01
N ILE A 307 9.48 -32.70 -0.25
CA ILE A 307 9.67 -31.81 -1.39
C ILE A 307 10.52 -32.54 -2.41
N PHE A 308 10.06 -32.56 -3.65
CA PHE A 308 10.82 -33.08 -4.79
C PHE A 308 11.24 -31.93 -5.70
N LEU A 309 12.54 -31.64 -5.74
CA LEU A 309 13.12 -30.62 -6.61
C LEU A 309 13.38 -31.21 -8.00
N ILE A 310 12.95 -30.53 -9.06
CA ILE A 310 13.04 -31.03 -10.44
C ILE A 310 13.60 -29.93 -11.32
N ASP A 311 14.66 -30.22 -12.09
CA ASP A 311 15.20 -29.28 -13.07
C ASP A 311 15.62 -27.92 -12.47
N CYS A 312 16.13 -27.92 -11.23
CA CYS A 312 16.54 -26.71 -10.51
C CYS A 312 18.03 -26.40 -10.70
N ILE A 313 18.39 -25.12 -10.65
CA ILE A 313 19.76 -24.64 -10.80
C ILE A 313 20.18 -23.90 -9.53
N PHE A 314 21.39 -24.17 -9.04
CA PHE A 314 21.97 -23.59 -7.85
C PHE A 314 23.38 -23.06 -8.15
N ASP A 315 23.70 -21.86 -7.66
CA ASP A 315 25.07 -21.32 -7.66
C ASP A 315 25.85 -21.65 -6.37
N LEU A 316 25.32 -22.57 -5.55
CA LEU A 316 25.90 -23.04 -4.30
C LEU A 316 26.32 -24.51 -4.39
N SER A 317 27.26 -24.92 -3.54
CA SER A 317 27.68 -26.31 -3.43
C SER A 317 26.62 -27.15 -2.72
N MET A 318 26.49 -28.41 -3.12
CA MET A 318 25.59 -29.36 -2.47
C MET A 318 25.90 -29.54 -0.97
N ASN A 319 27.17 -29.34 -0.58
CA ASN A 319 27.63 -29.49 0.81
C ASN A 319 27.21 -28.34 1.74
N ASP A 320 26.68 -27.23 1.21
CA ASP A 320 26.45 -25.98 1.96
C ASP A 320 25.16 -25.98 2.83
N PHE A 321 24.78 -27.11 3.44
CA PHE A 321 23.55 -27.24 4.24
C PHE A 321 22.29 -26.69 3.52
N LEU A 322 22.12 -27.02 2.24
CA LEU A 322 21.05 -26.45 1.41
C LEU A 322 19.64 -26.89 1.82
N PHE A 323 19.52 -28.07 2.42
CA PHE A 323 18.23 -28.75 2.59
C PHE A 323 18.09 -29.31 4.00
N GLU A 324 16.90 -29.15 4.57
CA GLU A 324 16.53 -29.76 5.84
C GLU A 324 15.14 -30.42 5.73
N GLY A 325 15.05 -31.69 6.17
CA GLY A 325 13.85 -32.52 6.06
C GLY A 325 13.88 -33.54 4.92
N GLN A 326 12.71 -34.07 4.53
CA GLN A 326 12.59 -35.06 3.44
C GLN A 326 12.60 -34.38 2.07
N ILE A 327 13.79 -34.00 1.61
CA ILE A 327 13.97 -33.34 0.31
C ILE A 327 14.74 -34.27 -0.62
N THR A 328 14.17 -34.53 -1.79
CA THR A 328 14.84 -35.26 -2.87
C THR A 328 14.91 -34.36 -4.10
N HIS A 329 15.83 -34.67 -5.02
CA HIS A 329 16.00 -33.87 -6.23
C HIS A 329 16.26 -34.75 -7.46
N SER A 330 15.95 -34.23 -8.64
CA SER A 330 16.21 -34.86 -9.94
C SER A 330 16.58 -33.81 -10.97
N ARG A 331 17.60 -34.10 -11.78
CA ARG A 331 18.10 -33.20 -12.83
C ARG A 331 18.39 -31.77 -12.33
N CYS A 332 18.93 -31.66 -11.11
CA CYS A 332 19.30 -30.38 -10.54
C CYS A 332 20.81 -30.15 -10.72
N ASP A 333 21.17 -28.97 -11.19
CA ASP A 333 22.56 -28.55 -11.41
C ASP A 333 23.02 -27.67 -10.24
N PHE A 334 24.17 -28.00 -9.65
CA PHE A 334 24.78 -27.29 -8.53
C PHE A 334 26.10 -26.65 -8.96
N GLU A 335 26.57 -25.66 -8.21
CA GLU A 335 27.82 -24.93 -8.50
C GLU A 335 27.86 -24.32 -9.91
N VAL A 336 26.70 -23.90 -10.43
CA VAL A 336 26.63 -23.26 -11.76
C VAL A 336 27.09 -21.81 -11.63
N ASP A 337 28.18 -21.47 -12.31
CA ASP A 337 28.65 -20.09 -12.39
C ASP A 337 27.67 -19.22 -13.19
N ASN A 338 27.16 -18.15 -12.56
CA ASN A 338 26.23 -17.20 -13.18
C ASN A 338 25.02 -17.86 -13.83
N PRO A 339 24.19 -18.58 -13.06
CA PRO A 339 23.05 -19.29 -13.60
C PRO A 339 22.09 -18.32 -14.31
N ILE A 340 21.61 -18.73 -15.48
CA ILE A 340 20.67 -17.94 -16.27
C ILE A 340 19.32 -17.97 -15.57
N THR A 341 18.86 -16.82 -15.09
CA THR A 341 17.55 -16.69 -14.47
C THR A 341 16.46 -16.77 -15.52
N HIS A 342 15.28 -17.24 -15.11
CA HIS A 342 14.13 -17.24 -15.99
C HIS A 342 13.74 -15.81 -16.36
N VAL A 343 13.56 -15.56 -17.65
CA VAL A 343 13.07 -14.28 -18.15
C VAL A 343 11.55 -14.32 -18.17
N PHE A 344 10.94 -13.62 -17.21
CA PHE A 344 9.49 -13.42 -17.22
C PHE A 344 9.15 -12.11 -17.92
N SER A 345 7.91 -12.02 -18.39
CA SER A 345 7.33 -10.76 -18.87
C SER A 345 7.64 -9.67 -17.86
N LYS A 346 8.46 -8.70 -18.24
CA LYS A 346 8.75 -7.58 -17.36
C LYS A 346 7.42 -6.95 -16.99
N HIS A 347 7.12 -6.93 -15.70
CA HIS A 347 6.02 -6.16 -15.16
C HIS A 347 6.12 -4.74 -15.73
N PRO A 348 5.03 -3.98 -15.94
CA PRO A 348 5.17 -2.59 -16.33
C PRO A 348 5.89 -1.87 -15.19
N GLU A 349 7.22 -1.78 -15.26
CA GLU A 349 8.07 -1.01 -14.35
C GLU A 349 7.47 0.39 -14.23
N LYS A 350 6.83 0.87 -15.30
CA LYS A 350 6.02 2.09 -15.38
C LYS A 350 5.03 2.26 -14.21
N LEU A 351 4.37 1.23 -13.70
CA LEU A 351 3.41 1.39 -12.59
C LEU A 351 4.08 1.72 -11.27
N CYS A 352 5.12 0.97 -10.91
CA CYS A 352 5.88 1.25 -9.69
C CYS A 352 6.83 2.46 -9.84
N SER A 353 7.27 2.81 -11.05
CA SER A 353 8.33 3.82 -11.29
C SER A 353 7.85 5.16 -11.89
N ASN A 354 6.82 5.19 -12.75
CA ASN A 354 6.46 6.44 -13.46
C ASN A 354 5.67 7.42 -12.59
N LYS A 355 4.95 6.96 -11.57
CA LYS A 355 4.26 7.89 -10.65
C LYS A 355 5.22 8.56 -9.67
N PHE A 356 6.27 7.85 -9.28
CA PHE A 356 7.38 8.40 -8.49
C PHE A 356 8.08 9.57 -9.17
N LYS A 357 8.46 9.41 -10.45
CA LYS A 357 9.16 10.47 -11.17
C LYS A 357 8.27 11.69 -11.43
N LYS A 358 6.97 11.48 -11.68
CA LYS A 358 6.05 12.57 -11.97
C LYS A 358 5.74 13.38 -10.71
N ASN A 359 5.49 12.74 -9.57
CA ASN A 359 5.21 13.44 -8.30
C ASN A 359 6.44 14.24 -7.82
N ILE A 360 7.66 13.68 -7.88
CA ILE A 360 8.89 14.42 -7.51
C ILE A 360 9.11 15.64 -8.41
N GLN A 361 8.76 15.58 -9.70
CA GLN A 361 8.83 16.75 -10.57
C GLN A 361 7.77 17.79 -10.22
N THR A 362 6.51 17.41 -10.01
CA THR A 362 5.45 18.36 -9.65
C THR A 362 5.58 18.94 -8.24
N GLU A 363 6.07 18.19 -7.25
CA GLU A 363 6.32 18.73 -5.90
C GLU A 363 7.47 19.72 -5.92
N ASN A 364 8.53 19.46 -6.69
CA ASN A 364 9.59 20.45 -6.90
C ASN A 364 9.07 21.70 -7.61
N GLU A 365 8.16 21.55 -8.60
CA GLU A 365 7.54 22.70 -9.28
C GLU A 365 6.60 23.50 -8.36
N GLU A 366 5.81 22.85 -7.51
CA GLU A 366 4.94 23.53 -6.53
C GLU A 366 5.74 24.20 -5.40
N GLU A 367 6.79 23.55 -4.89
CA GLU A 367 7.69 24.15 -3.90
C GLU A 367 8.47 25.33 -4.50
N GLN A 368 8.90 25.21 -5.75
CA GLN A 368 9.56 26.30 -6.48
C GLN A 368 8.59 27.46 -6.76
N SER A 369 7.33 27.17 -7.12
CA SER A 369 6.28 28.17 -7.30
C SER A 369 5.96 28.91 -5.98
N SER A 370 5.86 28.18 -4.87
CA SER A 370 5.65 28.76 -3.52
C SER A 370 6.79 29.71 -3.13
N LYS A 371 8.04 29.32 -3.37
CA LYS A 371 9.21 30.18 -3.14
C LYS A 371 9.16 31.45 -4.00
N ILE A 372 8.77 31.34 -5.27
CA ILE A 372 8.62 32.52 -6.15
C ILE A 372 7.57 33.49 -5.60
N TRP A 373 6.40 33.00 -5.20
CA TRP A 373 5.35 33.86 -4.62
C TRP A 373 5.77 34.52 -3.31
N TYR A 374 6.55 33.83 -2.47
CA TYR A 374 7.14 34.42 -1.28
C TYR A 374 8.08 35.59 -1.62
N PHE A 375 8.97 35.42 -2.60
CA PHE A 375 9.87 36.49 -3.06
C PHE A 375 9.10 37.67 -3.66
N VAL A 376 8.06 37.41 -4.45
CA VAL A 376 7.19 38.46 -5.01
C VAL A 376 6.49 39.24 -3.89
N ALA A 377 5.94 38.56 -2.88
CA ALA A 377 5.29 39.20 -1.75
C ALA A 377 6.27 40.08 -0.95
N VAL A 378 7.48 39.58 -0.68
CA VAL A 378 8.54 40.36 -0.02
C VAL A 378 8.93 41.58 -0.85
N ALA A 379 9.09 41.43 -2.17
CA ALA A 379 9.42 42.55 -3.06
C ALA A 379 8.32 43.62 -3.07
N VAL A 380 7.04 43.22 -3.12
CA VAL A 380 5.90 44.14 -3.04
C VAL A 380 5.87 44.89 -1.71
N CYS A 381 6.13 44.20 -0.59
CA CYS A 381 6.24 44.83 0.73
C CYS A 381 7.38 45.86 0.79
N ILE A 382 8.56 45.55 0.23
CA ILE A 382 9.69 46.48 0.17
C ILE A 382 9.34 47.70 -0.67
N ILE A 383 8.70 47.52 -1.82
CA ILE A 383 8.25 48.64 -2.68
C ILE A 383 7.23 49.50 -1.93
N ALA A 384 6.25 48.89 -1.25
CA ALA A 384 5.25 49.62 -0.48
C ALA A 384 5.89 50.46 0.64
N ILE A 385 6.87 49.89 1.36
CA ILE A 385 7.65 50.62 2.38
C ILE A 385 8.41 51.79 1.73
N ALA A 386 9.09 51.55 0.61
CA ALA A 386 9.84 52.60 -0.10
C ALA A 386 8.93 53.75 -0.55
N VAL A 387 7.73 53.45 -1.08
CA VAL A 387 6.73 54.47 -1.45
C VAL A 387 6.30 55.28 -0.23
N LEU A 388 6.02 54.63 0.90
CA LEU A 388 5.65 55.33 2.15
C LEU A 388 6.77 56.25 2.66
N PHE A 389 8.04 55.90 2.45
CA PHE A 389 9.17 56.75 2.82
C PHE A 389 9.44 57.89 1.82
N VAL A 390 9.13 57.69 0.54
CA VAL A 390 9.27 58.73 -0.49
C VAL A 390 8.14 59.77 -0.40
N GLU A 391 6.94 59.37 -0.01
CA GLU A 391 5.79 60.28 0.17
C GLU A 391 5.80 61.05 1.51
N ASN A 392 6.66 60.67 2.46
CA ASN A 392 6.89 61.42 3.70
C ASN A 392 8.32 61.98 3.81
N PRO A 393 8.78 62.84 2.89
CA PRO A 393 10.03 63.55 3.11
C PRO A 393 9.74 64.66 4.13
N PHE A 394 10.21 64.48 5.36
CA PHE A 394 10.47 65.59 6.28
C PHE A 394 9.26 66.50 6.59
N GLN A 395 8.39 66.07 7.51
CA GLN A 395 7.89 67.01 8.53
C GLN A 395 8.85 66.97 9.71
N ASN A 396 9.98 67.65 9.57
CA ASN A 396 10.84 67.98 10.71
C ASN A 396 10.69 69.46 11.04
N ALA A 397 10.45 69.67 12.34
CA ALA A 397 10.96 70.77 13.14
C ALA A 397 10.44 72.19 12.82
N THR A 398 9.40 72.57 13.55
CA THR A 398 9.42 73.89 14.21
C THR A 398 9.43 73.65 15.72
N GLU A 399 10.60 73.92 16.30
CA GLU A 399 10.80 74.19 17.72
C GLU A 399 9.82 75.29 18.17
N GLU A 400 9.12 75.07 19.28
CA GLU A 400 8.69 76.19 20.12
C GLU A 400 8.81 75.82 21.61
N ASN A 401 9.78 76.49 22.23
CA ASN A 401 10.00 76.57 23.67
C ASN A 401 8.81 77.29 24.35
N VAL A 402 8.15 76.67 25.34
CA VAL A 402 7.42 77.40 26.41
C VAL A 402 7.41 76.54 27.70
N PRO A 403 7.53 77.15 28.91
CA PRO A 403 8.08 76.50 30.09
C PRO A 403 7.05 76.03 31.12
N PHE A 404 7.57 75.32 32.14
CA PHE A 404 7.13 75.26 33.54
C PHE A 404 5.83 76.03 33.90
N LEU A 405 4.80 75.30 34.36
CA LEU A 405 3.99 75.75 35.49
C LEU A 405 3.38 74.57 36.26
N SER A 406 3.54 74.69 37.57
CA SER A 406 3.17 73.78 38.64
C SER A 406 1.66 73.76 38.95
N GLN A 407 1.31 72.78 39.79
CA GLN A 407 0.12 72.64 40.65
C GLN A 407 -1.05 71.86 40.03
N LYS A 408 -1.46 70.70 40.59
CA LYS A 408 -2.04 70.34 41.91
C LYS A 408 -3.58 70.29 41.78
N GLU A 409 -4.14 69.22 42.36
CA GLU A 409 -5.57 68.92 42.62
C GLU A 409 -6.35 68.26 41.46
N ALA A 410 -6.77 66.99 41.53
CA ALA A 410 -7.63 66.26 42.47
C ALA A 410 -9.14 66.37 42.15
N ARG A 411 -9.75 65.21 41.78
CA ARG A 411 -11.10 64.67 42.10
C ARG A 411 -11.59 63.81 40.91
N LYS A 412 -11.65 62.48 41.06
CA LYS A 412 -12.86 61.68 41.44
C LYS A 412 -14.11 62.06 40.65
N PHE A 413 -14.63 61.14 39.83
CA PHE A 413 -15.95 60.51 40.02
C PHE A 413 -16.19 59.34 39.05
N HIS A 414 -16.66 58.25 39.64
CA HIS A 414 -17.31 57.00 39.17
C HIS A 414 -16.72 56.12 38.06
#